data_AF-A0A7R9L0B3-F1
#
_entry.id   AF-A0A7R9L0B3-F1
#
_cell.length_a   1.000
_cell.length_b   1.000
_cell.length_c   1.000
_cell.angle_alpha   90.00
_cell.angle_beta   90.00
_cell.angle_gamma   90.00
#
_symmetry.space_group_name_H-M   'P 1'
#
loop_
_entity.id
_entity.type
_entity.pdbx_description
1 polymer ?
#
loop_
_entity_poly.entity_id
_entity_poly.type
_entity_poly.pdbx_seq_one_letter_code
_entity_poly.pdbx_strand_id
1 'polypeptide(L)'
;MFEKLLPKDINIYVTVSSGGDESSYLCWEDDDIGVYLSDPYTAAWLYDSEHKDLTRESLQEQYLYIQYVINKTMDPEWPQHPHQFGDLSIAKLPVSQFMGPKNPPKPLNTGAKAVDNCDAIPSQDVFIYMKQKQILSAKDISEKQRY
;
A
#
# COMPACT_ATOMS: atom_id res chain seq x y z
N MET A 1 2.55 15.78 2.51
CA MET A 1 3.30 15.81 3.80
C MET A 1 4.70 16.41 3.69
N PHE A 2 5.56 15.96 2.77
CA PHE A 2 6.99 16.33 2.77
C PHE A 2 7.43 17.26 1.63
N GLU A 3 6.54 17.53 0.68
CA GLU A 3 6.81 18.39 -0.46
C GLU A 3 7.27 19.79 0.00
N LYS A 4 8.43 20.24 -0.48
CA LYS A 4 9.07 21.53 -0.13
C LYS A 4 9.38 21.73 1.35
N LEU A 5 9.18 20.72 2.20
CA LEU A 5 9.41 20.79 3.64
C LEU A 5 10.61 19.97 4.10
N LEU A 6 10.86 18.79 3.50
CA LEU A 6 11.93 17.90 3.94
C LEU A 6 13.28 18.27 3.32
N PRO A 7 14.30 18.68 4.12
CA PRO A 7 15.65 18.91 3.64
C PRO A 7 16.30 17.62 3.13
N LYS A 8 17.29 17.76 2.24
CA LYS A 8 17.96 16.61 1.60
C LYS A 8 19.27 16.19 2.29
N ASP A 9 19.66 16.88 3.36
CA ASP A 9 20.99 16.81 3.99
C ASP A 9 20.92 16.48 5.49
N ILE A 10 19.80 15.90 5.95
CA ILE A 10 19.57 15.55 7.36
C ILE A 10 19.52 14.04 7.61
N ASN A 11 20.00 13.22 6.66
CA ASN A 11 20.04 11.76 6.73
C ASN A 11 18.65 11.11 6.95
N ILE A 12 17.62 11.66 6.30
CA ILE A 12 16.26 11.10 6.31
C ILE A 12 15.84 10.79 4.88
N TYR A 13 15.33 9.58 4.68
CA TYR A 13 14.68 9.14 3.45
C TYR A 13 13.22 8.80 3.73
N VAL A 14 12.32 9.24 2.87
CA VAL A 14 10.89 9.04 3.03
C VAL A 14 10.30 8.58 1.71
N THR A 15 9.44 7.57 1.78
CA THR A 15 8.50 7.21 0.72
C THR A 15 7.08 7.49 1.22
N VAL A 16 6.21 7.93 0.31
CA VAL A 16 4.78 8.13 0.58
C VAL A 16 3.97 7.40 -0.49
N SER A 17 2.75 7.02 -0.14
CA SER A 17 1.85 6.28 -1.02
C SER A 17 1.24 7.12 -2.13
N SER A 18 1.01 8.42 -1.90
CA SER A 18 0.32 9.31 -2.85
C SER A 18 0.88 10.74 -2.85
N GLY A 19 0.56 11.47 -3.92
CA GLY A 19 0.78 12.92 -4.04
C GLY A 19 -0.03 13.75 -3.04
N GLY A 20 0.25 15.06 -2.98
CA GLY A 20 -0.44 15.98 -2.07
C GLY A 20 -1.90 16.30 -2.46
N ASP A 21 -2.24 16.03 -3.70
CA ASP A 21 -3.52 16.25 -4.36
C ASP A 21 -4.29 14.95 -4.65
N GLU A 22 -3.75 13.81 -4.21
CA GLU A 22 -4.28 12.48 -4.47
C GLU A 22 -4.88 11.85 -3.21
N SER A 23 -5.89 11.01 -3.40
CA SER A 23 -6.42 10.17 -2.33
C SER A 23 -5.52 8.97 -2.05
N SER A 24 -5.60 8.47 -0.82
CA SER A 24 -5.20 7.09 -0.51
C SER A 24 -6.34 6.12 -0.87
N TYR A 25 -6.00 4.85 -1.05
CA TYR A 25 -6.95 3.79 -1.43
C TYR A 25 -6.94 2.68 -0.40
N LEU A 26 -8.02 1.90 -0.33
CA LEU A 26 -8.06 0.62 0.38
C LEU A 26 -8.28 -0.51 -0.62
N CYS A 27 -7.84 -1.71 -0.28
CA CYS A 27 -7.91 -2.91 -1.11
C CYS A 27 -8.14 -4.19 -0.31
N TRP A 28 -8.60 -5.21 -1.02
CA TRP A 28 -9.01 -6.53 -0.53
C TRP A 28 -10.12 -6.44 0.49
N GLU A 29 -11.33 -6.18 0.01
CA GLU A 29 -12.53 -6.33 0.82
C GLU A 29 -12.69 -7.78 1.31
N ASP A 30 -12.90 -7.95 2.60
CA ASP A 30 -13.36 -9.18 3.21
C ASP A 30 -14.88 -9.10 3.38
N ASP A 31 -15.61 -9.86 2.57
CA ASP A 31 -17.07 -9.89 2.56
C ASP A 31 -17.68 -10.42 3.87
N ASP A 32 -16.96 -11.27 4.60
CA ASP A 32 -17.47 -11.92 5.82
C ASP A 32 -17.50 -10.95 6.99
N ILE A 33 -16.48 -10.10 7.11
CA ILE A 33 -16.37 -9.08 8.17
C ILE A 33 -16.66 -7.65 7.70
N GLY A 34 -16.83 -7.43 6.40
CA GLY A 34 -17.20 -6.15 5.81
C GLY A 34 -16.17 -5.04 6.05
N VAL A 35 -14.89 -5.34 5.82
CA VAL A 35 -13.81 -4.36 5.90
C VAL A 35 -12.79 -4.59 4.80
N TYR A 36 -12.02 -3.56 4.46
CA TYR A 36 -10.84 -3.70 3.60
C TYR A 36 -9.62 -4.05 4.44
N LEU A 37 -8.83 -5.01 3.98
CA LEU A 37 -7.73 -5.60 4.75
C LEU A 37 -6.40 -4.86 4.58
N SER A 38 -6.22 -4.09 3.51
CA SER A 38 -4.97 -3.36 3.25
C SER A 38 -5.22 -2.10 2.41
N ASP A 39 -4.14 -1.37 2.11
CA ASP A 39 -4.05 -0.46 0.97
C ASP A 39 -3.04 -1.00 -0.06
N PRO A 40 -3.11 -0.56 -1.33
CA PRO A 40 -2.26 -1.07 -2.41
C PRO A 40 -0.76 -0.86 -2.16
N TYR A 41 -0.42 0.30 -1.61
CA TYR A 41 0.97 0.66 -1.30
C TYR A 41 1.52 -0.23 -0.19
N THR A 42 0.76 -0.38 0.90
CA THR A 42 1.12 -1.23 2.05
C THR A 42 1.23 -2.69 1.67
N ALA A 43 0.26 -3.19 0.89
CA ALA A 43 0.28 -4.53 0.34
C ALA A 43 1.55 -4.79 -0.48
N ALA A 44 1.94 -3.84 -1.34
CA ALA A 44 3.09 -4.00 -2.22
C ALA A 44 4.41 -4.09 -1.44
N TRP A 45 4.68 -3.18 -0.50
CA TRP A 45 5.98 -3.17 0.20
C TRP A 45 6.11 -4.32 1.21
N LEU A 46 5.01 -4.73 1.86
CA LEU A 46 4.99 -5.89 2.74
C LEU A 46 5.22 -7.19 1.96
N TYR A 47 4.49 -7.36 0.84
CA TYR A 47 4.66 -8.54 -0.02
C TYR A 47 6.10 -8.64 -0.53
N ASP A 48 6.67 -7.54 -1.02
CA ASP A 48 8.06 -7.48 -1.45
C ASP A 48 9.02 -7.90 -0.32
N SER A 49 8.83 -7.32 0.87
CA SER A 49 9.69 -7.56 2.02
C SER A 49 9.67 -9.01 2.51
N GLU A 50 8.57 -9.74 2.33
CA GLU A 50 8.44 -11.15 2.70
C GLU A 50 9.07 -12.12 1.68
N HIS A 51 9.17 -11.70 0.41
CA HIS A 51 9.53 -12.57 -0.71
C HIS A 51 10.91 -12.27 -1.31
N LYS A 52 11.57 -11.20 -0.87
CA LYS A 52 12.90 -10.77 -1.33
C LYS A 52 13.98 -11.01 -0.30
N ASP A 53 15.22 -11.03 -0.79
CA ASP A 53 16.40 -11.01 0.07
C ASP A 53 16.76 -9.56 0.42
N LEU A 54 16.31 -9.10 1.60
CA LEU A 54 16.51 -7.72 2.08
C LEU A 54 17.97 -7.34 2.30
N THR A 55 18.89 -8.31 2.32
CA THR A 55 20.34 -8.01 2.36
C THR A 55 20.90 -7.59 1.01
N ARG A 56 20.16 -7.89 -0.06
CA ARG A 56 20.56 -7.63 -1.45
C ARG A 56 19.72 -6.54 -2.08
N GLU A 57 18.42 -6.51 -1.78
CA GLU A 57 17.50 -5.50 -2.26
C GLU A 57 17.76 -4.16 -1.59
N SER A 58 17.90 -3.12 -2.41
CA SER A 58 17.97 -1.73 -1.99
C SER A 58 16.59 -1.13 -1.79
N LEU A 59 16.50 -0.10 -0.94
CA LEU A 59 15.26 0.69 -0.77
C LEU A 59 14.74 1.25 -2.11
N GLN A 60 15.63 1.60 -3.04
CA GLN A 60 15.29 2.08 -4.37
C GLN A 60 14.67 0.98 -5.26
N GLU A 61 15.16 -0.26 -5.17
CA GLU A 61 14.58 -1.39 -5.89
C GLU A 61 13.18 -1.71 -5.35
N GLN A 62 13.02 -1.75 -4.03
CA GLN A 62 11.72 -1.92 -3.38
C GLN A 62 10.74 -0.79 -3.79
N TYR A 63 11.18 0.47 -3.79
CA TYR A 63 10.36 1.60 -4.25
C TYR A 63 9.88 1.43 -5.69
N LEU A 64 10.76 0.99 -6.60
CA LEU A 64 10.40 0.75 -8.00
C LEU A 64 9.43 -0.42 -8.15
N TYR A 65 9.60 -1.47 -7.33
CA TYR A 65 8.65 -2.58 -7.29
C TYR A 65 7.26 -2.10 -6.85
N ILE A 66 7.18 -1.29 -5.79
CA ILE A 66 5.92 -0.71 -5.31
C ILE A 66 5.25 0.12 -6.41
N GLN A 67 5.99 0.98 -7.11
CA GLN A 67 5.46 1.76 -8.23
C GLN A 67 4.95 0.86 -9.37
N TYR A 68 5.68 -0.21 -9.70
CA TYR A 68 5.25 -1.18 -10.70
C TYR A 68 3.94 -1.87 -10.32
N VAL A 69 3.81 -2.32 -9.07
CA VAL A 69 2.58 -2.95 -8.57
C VAL A 69 1.41 -1.96 -8.65
N ILE A 70 1.56 -0.76 -8.11
CA ILE A 70 0.51 0.25 -8.09
C ILE A 70 0.04 0.60 -9.50
N ASN A 71 0.97 0.83 -10.44
CA ASN A 71 0.63 1.11 -11.84
C ASN A 71 -0.12 -0.05 -12.53
N LYS A 72 0.10 -1.29 -12.09
CA LYS A 72 -0.57 -2.47 -12.62
C LYS A 72 -1.94 -2.69 -11.98
N THR A 73 -2.11 -2.31 -10.71
CA THR A 73 -3.31 -2.63 -9.92
C THR A 73 -4.32 -1.51 -9.83
N MET A 74 -3.90 -0.25 -9.97
CA MET A 74 -4.80 0.90 -9.91
C MET A 74 -5.56 1.11 -11.20
N ASP A 75 -6.80 1.57 -11.04
CA ASP A 75 -7.61 2.03 -12.17
C ASP A 75 -6.97 3.30 -12.76
N PRO A 76 -6.82 3.40 -14.09
CA PRO A 76 -6.34 4.62 -14.73
C PRO A 76 -7.16 5.88 -14.43
N GLU A 77 -8.44 5.75 -14.09
CA GLU A 77 -9.30 6.86 -13.65
C GLU A 77 -8.97 7.33 -12.23
N TRP A 78 -8.40 6.44 -11.41
CA TRP A 78 -8.09 6.67 -9.99
C TRP A 78 -6.63 6.30 -9.69
N PRO A 79 -5.67 7.04 -10.28
CA PRO A 79 -4.27 6.71 -10.10
C PRO A 79 -3.81 7.00 -8.66
N GLN A 80 -2.77 6.29 -8.26
CA GLN A 80 -2.00 6.55 -7.06
C GLN A 80 -0.54 6.70 -7.48
N HIS A 81 0.11 7.81 -7.11
CA HIS A 81 1.51 8.03 -7.43
C HIS A 81 2.37 8.07 -6.16
N PRO A 82 3.12 7.00 -5.87
CA PRO A 82 4.11 7.04 -4.82
C PRO A 82 5.19 8.08 -5.11
N HIS A 83 5.65 8.75 -4.06
CA HIS A 83 6.74 9.72 -4.12
C HIS A 83 7.82 9.40 -3.10
N GLN A 84 9.04 9.85 -3.37
CA GLN A 84 10.18 9.78 -2.45
C GLN A 84 10.77 11.17 -2.19
N PHE A 85 11.20 11.39 -0.95
CA PHE A 85 11.71 12.67 -0.45
C PHE A 85 12.97 12.49 0.40
N GLY A 86 13.66 13.60 0.66
CA GLY A 86 14.83 13.65 1.54
C GLY A 86 16.13 13.28 0.84
N ASP A 87 17.02 12.63 1.56
CA ASP A 87 18.32 12.18 1.05
C ASP A 87 18.16 10.87 0.26
N LEU A 88 18.07 11.00 -1.07
CA LEU A 88 17.95 9.85 -1.97
C LEU A 88 19.21 8.98 -2.04
N SER A 89 20.35 9.41 -1.47
CA SER A 89 21.53 8.54 -1.37
C SER A 89 21.27 7.34 -0.46
N ILE A 90 20.42 7.50 0.55
CA ILE A 90 19.97 6.44 1.46
C ILE A 90 19.18 5.36 0.72
N ALA A 91 18.47 5.71 -0.36
CA ALA A 91 17.70 4.74 -1.15
C ALA A 91 18.58 3.63 -1.76
N LYS A 92 19.90 3.83 -1.84
CA LYS A 92 20.86 2.83 -2.31
C LYS A 92 21.23 1.78 -1.26
N LEU A 93 20.87 2.01 0.00
CA LEU A 93 21.18 1.09 1.09
C LEU A 93 20.24 -0.13 1.06
N PRO A 94 20.72 -1.31 1.48
CA PRO A 94 19.88 -2.50 1.60
C PRO A 94 18.71 -2.29 2.56
N VAL A 95 17.53 -2.83 2.21
CA VAL A 95 16.30 -2.77 3.03
C VAL A 95 16.55 -3.34 4.43
N SER A 96 17.37 -4.40 4.54
CA SER A 96 17.75 -5.01 5.81
C SER A 96 18.35 -4.01 6.81
N GLN A 97 19.03 -2.95 6.38
CA GLN A 97 19.54 -1.95 7.33
C GLN A 97 18.44 -1.25 8.14
N PHE A 98 17.20 -1.30 7.67
CA PHE A 98 16.03 -0.67 8.29
C PHE A 98 15.01 -1.68 8.80
N MET A 99 14.85 -2.83 8.12
CA MET A 99 13.75 -3.77 8.36
C MET A 99 14.19 -5.14 8.89
N GLY A 100 15.47 -5.39 9.21
CA GLY A 100 15.81 -6.67 9.83
C GLY A 100 17.30 -7.00 9.98
N PRO A 101 17.63 -8.08 10.69
CA PRO A 101 19.03 -8.43 10.95
C PRO A 101 19.78 -8.83 9.68
N LYS A 102 21.11 -8.71 9.72
CA LYS A 102 22.05 -9.10 8.63
C LYS A 102 21.90 -10.54 8.12
N ASN A 103 21.25 -11.41 8.89
CA ASN A 103 20.94 -12.80 8.54
C ASN A 103 19.40 -12.98 8.52
N PRO A 104 18.71 -12.50 7.48
CA PRO A 104 17.27 -12.69 7.39
C PRO A 104 16.93 -14.18 7.26
N PRO A 105 15.77 -14.62 7.78
CA PRO A 105 15.17 -15.88 7.37
C PRO A 105 15.10 -15.96 5.84
N LYS A 106 15.20 -17.16 5.28
CA LYS A 106 14.96 -17.33 3.83
C LYS A 106 13.59 -16.73 3.50
N PRO A 107 13.44 -16.05 2.35
CA PRO A 107 12.15 -15.51 1.93
C PRO A 107 11.10 -16.60 1.99
N LEU A 108 9.94 -16.23 2.51
CA LEU A 108 8.85 -17.16 2.74
C LEU A 108 8.33 -17.65 1.38
N ASN A 109 8.39 -18.95 1.15
CA ASN A 109 7.76 -19.56 -0.03
C ASN A 109 6.36 -20.02 0.38
N THR A 110 5.49 -19.06 0.67
CA THR A 110 4.11 -19.29 1.15
C THR A 110 3.15 -19.65 0.02
N GLY A 111 3.59 -19.53 -1.25
CA GLY A 111 2.69 -19.60 -2.40
C GLY A 111 1.71 -18.43 -2.45
N ALA A 112 1.94 -17.38 -1.64
CA ALA A 112 1.19 -16.13 -1.73
C ALA A 112 1.33 -15.59 -3.16
N LYS A 113 0.20 -15.21 -3.75
CA LYS A 113 0.19 -14.59 -5.07
C LYS A 113 0.64 -13.15 -4.91
N ALA A 114 1.35 -12.64 -5.93
CA ALA A 114 1.63 -11.22 -6.04
C ALA A 114 0.32 -10.42 -5.88
N VAL A 115 0.44 -9.16 -5.46
CA VAL A 115 -0.68 -8.21 -5.38
C VAL A 115 -1.27 -8.06 -6.79
N ASP A 116 -2.23 -8.92 -7.09
CA ASP A 116 -2.95 -9.05 -8.34
C ASP A 116 -4.42 -8.87 -8.01
N ASN A 117 -5.13 -8.06 -8.80
CA ASN A 117 -6.54 -7.74 -8.63
C ASN A 117 -6.84 -7.00 -7.31
N CYS A 118 -6.71 -5.68 -7.35
CA CYS A 118 -7.01 -4.77 -6.27
C CYS A 118 -8.37 -4.11 -6.54
N ASP A 119 -9.37 -4.39 -5.71
CA ASP A 119 -10.68 -3.74 -5.66
C ASP A 119 -10.58 -2.36 -4.99
N ALA A 120 -9.69 -1.53 -5.54
CA ALA A 120 -9.31 -0.28 -4.93
C ALA A 120 -10.47 0.70 -4.85
N ILE A 121 -10.73 1.22 -3.66
CA ILE A 121 -11.66 2.33 -3.47
C ILE A 121 -10.98 3.49 -2.75
N PRO A 122 -11.33 4.75 -3.07
CA PRO A 122 -10.82 5.90 -2.34
C PRO A 122 -11.13 5.75 -0.84
N SER A 123 -10.13 5.99 0.01
CA SER A 123 -10.27 5.79 1.46
C SER A 123 -11.40 6.62 2.07
N GLN A 124 -11.73 7.75 1.44
CA GLN A 124 -12.78 8.68 1.86
C GLN A 124 -14.19 8.10 1.62
N ASP A 125 -14.33 7.21 0.64
CA ASP A 125 -15.62 6.65 0.20
C ASP A 125 -15.95 5.31 0.87
N VAL A 126 -14.98 4.69 1.54
CA VAL A 126 -15.09 3.37 2.19
C VAL A 126 -16.32 3.30 3.08
N PHE A 127 -16.53 4.28 3.95
CA PHE A 127 -17.67 4.27 4.86
C PHE A 127 -19.01 4.25 4.10
N ILE A 128 -19.13 5.07 3.07
CA ILE A 128 -20.35 5.17 2.25
C ILE A 128 -20.56 3.86 1.49
N TYR A 129 -19.51 3.33 0.87
CA TYR A 129 -19.54 2.08 0.12
C TYR A 129 -20.00 0.91 1.00
N MET A 130 -19.39 0.75 2.17
CA MET A 130 -19.75 -0.32 3.12
C MET A 130 -21.21 -0.20 3.58
N LYS A 131 -21.69 1.03 3.83
CA LYS A 131 -23.09 1.26 4.23
C LYS A 131 -24.06 0.92 3.12
N GLN A 132 -23.77 1.30 1.88
CA GLN A 132 -24.58 0.93 0.72
C GLN A 132 -24.66 -0.59 0.58
N LYS A 133 -23.55 -1.30 0.75
CA LYS A 133 -23.53 -2.77 0.70
C LYS A 133 -24.36 -3.42 1.81
N GLN A 134 -24.32 -2.88 3.02
CA GLN A 134 -25.19 -3.30 4.14
C GLN A 134 -26.67 -3.09 3.82
N ILE A 135 -27.05 -1.94 3.27
CA ILE A 135 -28.44 -1.63 2.89
C ILE A 135 -28.93 -2.56 1.76
N LEU A 136 -28.07 -2.88 0.79
CA LEU A 136 -28.41 -3.74 -0.35
C LEU A 136 -28.55 -5.20 0.06
N SER A 137 -27.73 -5.68 1.00
CA SER A 137 -27.76 -7.07 1.52
C SER A 137 -28.84 -7.32 2.58
N ALA A 138 -29.34 -6.26 3.24
CA ALA A 138 -30.42 -6.35 4.22
C ALA A 138 -31.71 -6.91 3.60
N LYS A 139 -32.32 -7.90 4.28
CA LYS A 139 -33.49 -8.63 3.79
C LYS A 139 -34.79 -7.89 4.08
N ASP A 140 -34.85 -7.18 5.21
CA ASP A 140 -36.04 -6.47 5.67
C ASP A 140 -35.88 -4.93 5.65
N ILE A 141 -37.00 -4.23 5.45
CA ILE A 141 -37.05 -2.76 5.41
C ILE A 141 -36.61 -2.14 6.75
N SER A 142 -36.89 -2.81 7.86
CA SER A 142 -36.50 -2.35 9.21
C SER A 142 -34.99 -2.40 9.44
N GLU A 143 -34.29 -3.38 8.86
CA GLU A 143 -32.83 -3.45 8.87
C GLU A 143 -32.24 -2.35 7.98
N LYS A 144 -32.82 -2.09 6.81
CA LYS A 144 -32.39 -0.99 5.92
C LYS A 144 -32.49 0.38 6.57
N GLN A 145 -33.49 0.61 7.42
CA GLN A 145 -33.69 1.88 8.13
C GLN A 145 -32.75 2.08 9.34
N ARG A 146 -32.01 1.04 9.77
CA ARG A 146 -31.01 1.14 10.85
C ARG A 146 -29.62 1.56 10.36
N TYR A 147 -29.40 1.55 9.05
CA TYR A 147 -28.13 1.90 8.39
C TYR A 147 -28.23 3.23 7.67
#